data_AF-A0AAD9Y0P8-F1
#
_entry.id   AF-A0AAD9Y0P8-F1
#
_cell.length_a   1.000
_cell.length_b   1.000
_cell.length_c   1.000
_cell.angle_alpha   90.00
_cell.angle_beta   90.00
_cell.angle_gamma   90.00
#
_symmetry.space_group_name_H-M   'P 1'
#
loop_
_entity.id
_entity.type
_entity.pdbx_description
1 polymer ?
#
loop_
_entity_poly.entity_id
_entity_poly.type
_entity_poly.pdbx_seq_one_letter_code
_entity_poly.pdbx_strand_id
1 'polypeptide(L)'
;DFPLSSDNQKLRFGYADDIGLLATSPSPEENATALSQEVTQILNWGIDNKVAFDLAKCEAVHFSRKHKQRNDLPDIQAKGLTIKASTKPVRWLGVWFDKKLTFRHHVDIKVAVAKKVA
;
A
#
# COMPACT_ATOMS: atom_id res chain seq x y z
N ASP A 1 0.87 21.93 6.13
CA ASP A 1 -0.04 20.95 5.50
C ASP A 1 0.71 19.77 4.94
N PHE A 2 0.14 18.56 5.06
CA PHE A 2 0.64 17.38 4.35
C PHE A 2 0.63 17.68 2.85
N PRO A 3 1.70 17.39 2.09
CA PRO A 3 1.80 17.78 0.70
C PRO A 3 0.91 16.87 -0.15
N LEU A 4 -0.38 17.17 -0.16
CA LEU A 4 -1.37 16.60 -1.08
C LEU A 4 -1.40 17.34 -2.43
N SER A 5 -0.64 18.43 -2.57
CA SER A 5 -0.71 19.35 -3.71
C SER A 5 0.60 19.40 -4.48
N SER A 6 0.66 18.66 -5.60
CA SER A 6 1.01 19.16 -6.94
C SER A 6 1.28 17.98 -7.88
N ASP A 7 0.54 17.93 -8.99
CA ASP A 7 0.67 17.06 -10.18
C ASP A 7 0.53 15.54 -10.07
N ASN A 8 0.69 14.91 -8.91
CA ASN A 8 0.63 13.44 -8.76
C ASN A 8 -0.60 12.92 -8.00
N GLN A 9 -1.75 13.59 -8.15
CA GLN A 9 -3.02 13.28 -7.46
C GLN A 9 -3.50 11.82 -7.62
N LYS A 10 -2.99 11.09 -8.63
CA LYS A 10 -3.29 9.68 -8.84
C LYS A 10 -2.57 8.74 -7.87
N LEU A 11 -1.52 9.22 -7.18
CA LEU A 11 -0.65 8.38 -6.35
C LEU A 11 -0.96 8.40 -4.85
N ARG A 12 -1.61 9.42 -4.29
CA ARG A 12 -1.73 9.61 -2.83
C ARG A 12 -3.19 9.70 -2.37
N PHE A 13 -3.55 8.96 -1.34
CA PHE A 13 -4.81 9.10 -0.60
C PHE A 13 -4.58 8.84 0.89
N GLY A 14 -5.50 9.26 1.75
CA GLY A 14 -5.35 9.02 3.19
C GLY A 14 -6.64 9.27 3.96
N TYR A 15 -6.68 8.76 5.19
CA TYR A 15 -7.76 8.94 6.14
C TYR A 15 -7.20 9.03 7.56
N ALA A 16 -7.49 10.11 8.28
CA ALA A 16 -6.89 10.37 9.59
C ALA A 16 -5.35 10.26 9.57
N ASP A 17 -4.78 9.26 10.25
CA ASP A 17 -3.34 8.95 10.32
C ASP A 17 -2.86 7.93 9.27
N ASP A 18 -3.80 7.29 8.56
CA ASP A 18 -3.54 6.28 7.54
C ASP A 18 -3.26 6.93 6.17
N ILE A 19 -2.05 6.75 5.63
CA ILE A 19 -1.66 7.14 4.25
C ILE A 19 -1.58 5.94 3.32
N GLY A 20 -2.22 6.04 2.16
CA GLY A 20 -2.16 5.07 1.06
C GLY A 20 -1.53 5.64 -0.20
N LEU A 21 -0.72 4.81 -0.87
CA LEU A 21 -0.08 5.15 -2.14
C LEU A 21 -0.50 4.16 -3.23
N LEU A 22 -0.77 4.65 -4.46
CA LEU A 22 -1.18 3.82 -5.59
C LEU A 22 -0.51 4.26 -6.89
N ALA A 23 0.44 3.47 -7.38
CA ALA A 23 0.98 3.64 -8.73
C ALA A 23 0.33 2.67 -9.71
N THR A 24 0.08 3.14 -10.93
CA THR A 24 -0.48 2.32 -12.01
C THR A 24 0.32 2.54 -13.29
N SER A 25 0.91 1.46 -13.79
CA SER A 25 1.61 1.42 -15.07
C SER A 25 1.65 -0.03 -15.61
N PRO A 26 2.03 -0.25 -16.88
CA PRO A 26 2.23 -1.59 -17.43
C PRO A 26 3.38 -2.40 -16.78
N SER A 27 4.29 -1.75 -16.05
CA SER A 27 5.47 -2.35 -15.43
C SER A 27 5.42 -2.24 -13.88
N PRO A 28 5.51 -3.37 -13.16
CA PRO A 28 5.67 -3.36 -11.71
C PRO A 28 6.91 -2.58 -11.23
N GLU A 29 7.98 -2.58 -12.02
CA GLU A 29 9.25 -1.91 -11.71
C GLU A 29 9.14 -0.38 -11.79
N GLU A 30 8.43 0.13 -12.81
CA GLU A 30 8.07 1.56 -12.89
C GLU A 30 7.23 1.97 -11.69
N ASN A 31 6.21 1.16 -11.32
CA ASN A 31 5.39 1.44 -10.15
C ASN A 31 6.21 1.46 -8.85
N ALA A 32 7.10 0.47 -8.66
CA ALA A 32 7.96 0.41 -7.49
C ALA A 32 8.91 1.63 -7.42
N THR A 33 9.43 2.08 -8.55
CA THR A 33 10.29 3.27 -8.64
C THR A 33 9.50 4.53 -8.27
N ALA A 34 8.31 4.72 -8.85
CA ALA A 34 7.44 5.85 -8.53
C ALA A 34 7.09 5.86 -7.02
N LEU A 35 6.64 4.73 -6.48
CA LEU A 35 6.31 4.61 -5.05
C LEU A 35 7.55 4.85 -4.16
N SER A 36 8.74 4.41 -4.57
CA SER A 36 9.99 4.64 -3.83
C SER A 36 10.33 6.13 -3.73
N GLN A 37 10.15 6.88 -4.80
CA GLN A 37 10.34 8.33 -4.82
C GLN A 37 9.30 9.04 -3.93
N GLU A 38 8.05 8.62 -4.03
CA GLU A 38 6.93 9.16 -3.25
C GLU A 38 7.10 8.93 -1.75
N VAL A 39 7.45 7.71 -1.33
CA VAL A 39 7.76 7.38 0.07
C VAL A 39 8.95 8.22 0.55
N THR A 40 9.99 8.37 -0.27
CA THR A 40 11.16 9.20 0.08
C THR A 40 10.77 10.66 0.35
N GLN A 41 9.89 11.24 -0.48
CA GLN A 41 9.38 12.59 -0.28
C GLN A 41 8.53 12.72 1.00
N ILE A 42 7.65 11.76 1.26
CA ILE A 42 6.83 11.73 2.48
C ILE A 42 7.72 11.65 3.72
N LEU A 43 8.77 10.82 3.68
CA LEU A 43 9.73 10.72 4.77
C LEU A 43 10.56 11.99 4.97
N ASN A 44 10.92 12.71 3.90
CA ASN A 44 11.56 14.03 4.03
C ASN A 44 10.63 15.02 4.71
N TRP A 45 9.40 15.14 4.21
CA TRP A 45 8.40 16.02 4.78
C TRP A 45 8.12 15.69 6.26
N GLY A 46 8.07 14.40 6.61
CA GLY A 46 7.88 13.97 7.99
C GLY A 46 9.00 14.46 8.91
N ILE A 47 10.26 14.37 8.48
CA ILE A 47 11.39 14.91 9.24
C ILE A 47 11.25 16.42 9.44
N ASP A 48 10.96 17.16 8.36
CA ASP A 48 10.84 18.62 8.39
C ASP A 48 9.69 19.09 9.31
N ASN A 49 8.61 18.30 9.38
CA ASN A 49 7.41 18.61 10.14
C ASN A 49 7.33 17.87 11.49
N LYS A 50 8.40 17.16 11.88
CA LYS A 50 8.47 16.34 13.11
C LYS A 50 7.36 15.29 13.23
N VAL A 51 6.93 14.74 12.10
CA VAL A 51 5.98 13.62 12.00
C VAL A 51 6.75 12.33 11.85
N ALA A 52 6.52 11.38 12.76
CA ALA A 52 7.09 10.04 12.70
C ALA A 52 6.14 9.07 11.99
N PHE A 53 6.66 8.30 11.03
CA PHE A 53 5.95 7.22 10.37
C PHE A 53 6.37 5.87 10.93
N ASP A 54 5.41 4.99 11.20
CA ASP A 54 5.68 3.62 11.63
C ASP A 54 6.01 2.74 10.41
N LEU A 55 7.27 2.74 10.04
CA LEU A 55 7.77 2.03 8.85
C LEU A 55 7.58 0.51 8.95
N ALA A 56 7.51 -0.04 10.17
CA ALA A 56 7.29 -1.47 10.38
C ALA A 56 5.86 -1.91 10.03
N LYS A 57 4.92 -0.96 9.98
CA LYS A 57 3.52 -1.19 9.59
C LYS A 57 3.26 -0.90 8.12
N CYS A 58 4.23 -0.41 7.36
CA CYS A 58 4.06 -0.20 5.93
C CYS A 58 3.91 -1.55 5.21
N GLU A 59 2.79 -1.72 4.50
CA GLU A 59 2.54 -2.88 3.66
C GLU A 59 2.46 -2.46 2.19
N ALA A 60 3.02 -3.26 1.30
CA ALA A 60 2.92 -3.07 -0.14
C ALA A 60 2.24 -4.28 -0.79
N VAL A 61 1.41 -4.06 -1.81
CA VAL A 61 0.77 -5.13 -2.58
C VAL A 61 0.69 -4.74 -4.04
N HIS A 62 1.00 -5.68 -4.92
CA HIS A 62 0.87 -5.49 -6.37
C HIS A 62 -0.40 -6.15 -6.89
N PHE A 63 -1.15 -5.42 -7.70
CA PHE A 63 -2.32 -5.93 -8.39
C PHE A 63 -2.05 -6.02 -9.89
N SER A 64 -2.44 -7.14 -10.50
CA SER A 64 -2.28 -7.36 -11.93
C SER A 64 -3.35 -8.32 -12.43
N ARG A 65 -3.84 -8.05 -13.64
CA ARG A 65 -4.79 -8.91 -14.37
C ARG A 65 -4.15 -10.20 -14.88
N LYS A 66 -2.81 -10.32 -14.86
CA LYS A 66 -2.11 -11.53 -15.33
C LYS A 66 -2.41 -12.70 -14.38
N HIS A 67 -2.90 -13.80 -14.94
CA HIS A 67 -3.29 -15.00 -14.20
C HIS A 67 -2.13 -15.65 -13.42
N LYS A 68 -0.91 -15.60 -13.98
CA LYS A 68 0.34 -15.99 -13.33
C LYS A 68 1.12 -14.73 -12.99
N GLN A 69 0.89 -14.20 -11.79
CA GLN A 69 1.81 -13.21 -11.23
C GLN A 69 3.04 -13.95 -10.72
N ARG A 70 4.21 -13.39 -11.00
CA ARG A 70 5.44 -13.91 -10.41
C ARG A 70 5.43 -13.65 -8.90
N ASN A 71 6.23 -14.45 -8.17
CA ASN A 71 6.35 -14.30 -6.72
C ASN A 71 7.44 -13.29 -6.33
N ASP A 72 8.33 -12.95 -7.26
CA ASP A 72 9.42 -11.98 -7.17
C ASP A 72 8.97 -10.59 -7.67
N LEU A 73 7.87 -10.08 -7.12
CA LEU A 73 7.43 -8.71 -7.41
C LEU A 73 8.41 -7.71 -6.77
N PRO A 74 8.66 -6.55 -7.41
CA PRO A 74 9.62 -5.60 -6.90
C PRO A 74 9.16 -5.01 -5.56
N ASP A 75 10.09 -4.96 -4.62
CA ASP A 75 9.93 -4.26 -3.35
C ASP A 75 10.02 -2.73 -3.56
N ILE A 76 9.49 -1.97 -2.61
CA ILE A 76 9.61 -0.50 -2.60
C ILE A 76 10.79 -0.15 -1.71
N GLN A 77 11.76 0.62 -2.22
CA GLN A 77 12.96 1.00 -1.48
C GLN A 77 13.03 2.52 -1.30
N ALA A 78 13.07 3.00 -0.06
CA ALA A 78 13.08 4.44 0.23
C ALA A 78 14.02 4.75 1.40
N LYS A 79 15.03 5.60 1.17
CA LYS A 79 16.00 6.04 2.21
C LYS A 79 16.59 4.91 3.07
N GLY A 80 16.90 3.76 2.47
CA GLY A 80 17.42 2.59 3.19
C GLY A 80 16.36 1.71 3.86
N LEU A 81 15.08 2.08 3.79
CA LEU A 81 13.95 1.21 4.10
C LEU A 81 13.62 0.33 2.91
N THR A 82 13.28 -0.94 3.17
CA THR A 82 12.67 -1.83 2.19
C THR A 82 11.27 -2.23 2.66
N ILE A 83 10.24 -1.85 1.90
CA ILE A 83 8.87 -2.31 2.11
C ILE A 83 8.66 -3.52 1.20
N LYS A 84 8.48 -4.69 1.82
CA LYS A 84 8.33 -5.95 1.11
C LYS A 84 6.97 -6.05 0.42
N ALA A 85 6.98 -6.48 -0.83
CA ALA A 85 5.74 -6.83 -1.53
C ALA A 85 5.07 -8.02 -0.82
N SER A 86 3.90 -7.79 -0.24
CA SER A 86 3.12 -8.81 0.45
C SER A 86 2.55 -9.82 -0.54
N THR A 87 2.72 -11.09 -0.21
CA THR A 87 2.05 -12.21 -0.90
C THR A 87 0.71 -12.58 -0.25
N LYS A 88 0.41 -11.98 0.89
CA LYS A 88 -0.82 -12.19 1.68
C LYS A 88 -1.80 -11.04 1.45
N PRO A 89 -3.10 -11.23 1.75
CA PRO A 89 -4.05 -10.13 1.76
C PRO A 89 -3.59 -9.02 2.71
N VAL A 90 -3.66 -7.77 2.23
CA VAL A 90 -3.29 -6.56 2.99
C VAL A 90 -4.55 -5.93 3.55
N ARG A 91 -4.48 -5.36 4.75
CA ARG A 91 -5.62 -4.69 5.39
C ARG A 91 -5.47 -3.19 5.30
N TRP A 92 -6.46 -2.52 4.72
CA TRP A 92 -6.52 -1.06 4.67
C TRP A 92 -7.91 -0.56 5.07
N LEU A 93 -7.98 0.35 6.05
CA LEU A 93 -9.23 0.94 6.57
C LEU A 93 -10.31 -0.11 6.90
N GLY A 94 -9.90 -1.26 7.46
CA GLY A 94 -10.82 -2.35 7.84
C GLY A 94 -11.27 -3.27 6.69
N VAL A 95 -10.83 -3.01 5.46
CA VAL A 95 -11.07 -3.84 4.28
C VAL A 95 -9.83 -4.70 3.99
N TRP A 96 -10.05 -5.96 3.60
CA TRP A 96 -8.97 -6.87 3.24
C TRP A 96 -8.88 -6.97 1.72
N PHE A 97 -7.70 -6.66 1.18
CA PHE A 97 -7.41 -6.68 -0.25
C PHE A 97 -6.58 -7.92 -0.56
N ASP A 98 -7.19 -8.90 -1.21
CA ASP A 98 -6.45 -10.05 -1.74
C ASP A 98 -5.76 -9.71 -3.07
N LYS A 99 -4.70 -10.46 -3.42
CA LYS A 99 -3.87 -10.26 -4.61
C LYS A 99 -4.66 -10.22 -5.94
N LYS A 100 -5.84 -10.86 -5.97
CA LYS A 100 -6.72 -10.94 -7.14
C LYS A 100 -7.90 -9.95 -7.07
N LEU A 101 -7.97 -9.14 -6.01
CA LEU A 101 -9.07 -8.23 -5.69
C LEU A 101 -10.44 -8.93 -5.71
N THR A 102 -10.50 -10.20 -5.27
CA THR A 102 -11.77 -10.95 -5.22
C THR A 102 -12.60 -10.64 -3.97
N PHE A 103 -11.97 -10.06 -2.94
CA PHE A 103 -12.52 -9.79 -1.61
C PHE A 103 -13.04 -11.03 -0.86
N ARG A 104 -12.78 -12.25 -1.36
CA ARG A 104 -13.26 -13.49 -0.71
C ARG A 104 -12.75 -13.60 0.73
N HIS A 105 -11.47 -13.33 0.93
CA HIS A 105 -10.88 -13.35 2.26
C HIS A 105 -11.56 -12.36 3.22
N HIS A 106 -11.91 -11.17 2.73
CA HIS A 106 -12.66 -10.18 3.50
C HIS A 106 -14.03 -10.73 3.91
N VAL A 107 -14.78 -11.27 2.95
CA VAL A 107 -16.12 -11.84 3.18
C VAL A 107 -16.05 -12.97 4.19
N ASP A 108 -15.11 -13.91 4.05
CA ASP A 108 -14.95 -15.03 4.98
C ASP A 108 -14.69 -14.55 6.41
N ILE A 109 -13.81 -13.55 6.59
CA ILE A 109 -13.56 -12.93 7.91
C ILE A 109 -14.84 -12.30 8.46
N LYS A 110 -15.57 -11.52 7.65
CA LYS A 110 -16.78 -10.83 8.12
C LYS A 110 -17.90 -11.82 8.47
N VAL A 111 -18.07 -12.89 7.69
CA VAL A 111 -19.02 -13.97 7.99
C VAL A 111 -18.64 -14.68 9.28
N ALA A 112 -17.36 -14.98 9.49
CA ALA A 112 -16.90 -15.62 10.72
C ALA A 112 -17.12 -14.73 11.96
N VAL A 113 -16.92 -13.41 11.84
CA VAL A 113 -17.24 -12.46 12.93
C VAL A 113 -18.75 -12.43 13.19
N ALA A 114 -19.57 -12.35 12.15
CA ALA A 114 -21.03 -12.32 12.30
C ALA A 114 -21.58 -13.60 12.97
N LYS A 115 -21.07 -14.78 12.59
CA LYS A 115 -21.45 -16.06 13.19
C LYS A 115 -21.06 -16.23 14.65
N LYS A 116 -20.07 -15.48 15.16
CA LYS A 116 -19.70 -15.50 16.58
C LYS A 116 -20.60 -14.65 17.46
N VAL A 117 -21.36 -13.73 16.84
CA VAL A 117 -22.28 -12.82 17.54
C VAL A 117 -23.70 -13.41 17.58
N ALA A 118 -23.99 -14.40 16.74
CA ALA A 118 -25.21 -15.20 16.77
C ALA A 118 -25.08 -16.35 17.78
#